data_AF-A0A520H2J3-F1
#
_entry.id   AF-A0A520H2J3-F1
#
_cell.length_a   1.000
_cell.length_b   1.000
_cell.length_c   1.000
_cell.angle_alpha   90.00
_cell.angle_beta   90.00
_cell.angle_gamma   90.00
#
_symmetry.space_group_name_H-M   'P 1'
#
loop_
_entity.id
_entity.type
_entity.pdbx_description
1 polymer ?
#
loop_
_entity_poly.entity_id
_entity_poly.type
_entity_poly.pdbx_seq_one_letter_code
_entity_poly.pdbx_strand_id
1 'polypeptide(L)'
;MTARTPAATDIAFAIGVLALLGSRVPPQLKIFLTAVAIVDDMGAVAIIALVYSRGLDWGALAAAAGVLAVMAASGRRGERRLWPFLLGFA
;
A
#
# COMPACT_ATOMS: atom_id res chain seq x y z
N MET A 1 8.55 -2.92 24.33
CA MET A 1 7.18 -2.39 24.20
C MET A 1 6.73 -2.65 22.78
N THR A 2 5.87 -3.66 22.61
CA THR A 2 5.38 -4.19 21.33
C THR A 2 4.42 -3.21 20.69
N ALA A 3 4.75 -2.67 19.51
CA ALA A 3 3.83 -1.89 18.70
C ALA A 3 2.67 -2.79 18.25
N ARG A 4 1.58 -2.85 19.02
CA ARG A 4 0.28 -3.16 18.45
C ARG A 4 -0.15 -1.90 17.75
N THR A 5 0.08 -1.82 16.45
CA THR A 5 -0.44 -0.77 15.58
C THR A 5 -1.97 -0.87 15.62
N PRO A 6 -2.68 0.01 16.34
CA PRO A 6 -4.14 -0.09 16.50
C PRO A 6 -4.90 0.19 15.21
N ALA A 7 -4.19 0.69 14.18
CA ALA A 7 -4.68 1.06 12.87
C ALA A 7 -4.37 -0.02 11.79
N ALA A 8 -4.33 -1.30 12.17
CA ALA A 8 -4.30 -2.39 11.19
C ALA A 8 -5.75 -2.82 10.93
N THR A 9 -6.39 -2.17 9.97
CA THR A 9 -7.74 -2.53 9.54
C THR A 9 -7.61 -3.57 8.43
N ASP A 10 -8.08 -4.81 8.62
CA ASP A 10 -8.05 -5.83 7.56
C ASP A 10 -9.06 -5.46 6.46
N ILE A 11 -8.59 -4.72 5.46
CA ILE A 11 -9.40 -4.27 4.32
C ILE A 11 -9.99 -5.45 3.52
N ALA A 12 -9.28 -6.59 3.46
CA ALA A 12 -9.77 -7.77 2.76
C ALA A 12 -10.98 -8.38 3.49
N PHE A 13 -10.94 -8.41 4.82
CA PHE A 13 -12.08 -8.80 5.64
C PHE A 13 -13.23 -7.80 5.52
N ALA A 14 -12.96 -6.49 5.58
CA ALA A 14 -13.98 -5.45 5.46
C ALA A 14 -14.71 -5.50 4.10
N ILE A 15 -13.98 -5.63 2.99
CA ILE A 15 -14.55 -5.80 1.65
C ILE A 15 -15.29 -7.14 1.54
N GLY A 16 -14.77 -8.22 2.13
CA GLY A 16 -15.43 -9.53 2.20
C GLY A 16 -16.79 -9.46 2.89
N VAL A 17 -16.87 -8.82 4.05
CA VAL A 17 -18.13 -8.59 4.76
C VAL A 17 -19.09 -7.72 3.94
N LEU A 18 -18.57 -6.66 3.32
CA LEU A 18 -19.36 -5.77 2.46
C LEU A 18 -19.96 -6.49 1.23
N ALA A 19 -19.22 -7.47 0.70
CA ALA A 19 -19.68 -8.35 -0.38
C ALA A 19 -20.81 -9.28 0.10
N LEU A 20 -20.70 -9.83 1.31
CA LEU A 20 -21.74 -10.68 1.92
C LEU A 20 -23.04 -9.92 2.22
N LEU A 21 -22.96 -8.64 2.61
CA LEU A 21 -24.14 -7.80 2.82
C LEU A 21 -24.84 -7.42 1.50
N GLY A 22 -24.18 -7.61 0.35
CA GLY A 22 -24.79 -7.53 -0.97
C GLY A 22 -25.50 -6.21 -1.26
N SER A 23 -26.79 -6.29 -1.58
CA SER A 23 -27.66 -5.14 -1.91
C SER A 23 -28.15 -4.34 -0.70
N ARG A 24 -27.91 -4.82 0.53
CA ARG A 24 -28.37 -4.14 1.76
C ARG A 24 -27.59 -2.87 2.07
N VAL A 25 -26.42 -2.69 1.47
CA VAL A 25 -25.55 -1.53 1.69
C VAL A 25 -25.56 -0.62 0.47
N PRO A 26 -25.90 0.68 0.62
CA PRO A 26 -25.87 1.64 -0.47
C PRO A 26 -24.49 1.73 -1.13
N PRO A 27 -24.39 1.87 -2.47
CA PRO A 27 -23.12 2.01 -3.18
C PRO A 27 -22.23 3.13 -2.63
N GLN A 28 -22.83 4.23 -2.17
CA GLN A 28 -22.13 5.38 -1.60
C GLN A 28 -21.39 5.01 -0.31
N LEU A 29 -22.01 4.18 0.54
CA LEU A 29 -21.38 3.70 1.78
C LEU A 29 -20.21 2.77 1.48
N LYS A 30 -20.29 1.98 0.40
CA LYS A 30 -19.19 1.09 -0.01
C LYS A 30 -17.96 1.87 -0.43
N ILE A 31 -18.16 2.91 -1.25
CA ILE A 31 -17.07 3.79 -1.70
C ILE A 31 -16.47 4.54 -0.53
N PHE A 32 -17.31 5.09 0.36
CA PHE A 32 -16.86 5.80 1.55
C PHE A 32 -16.00 4.92 2.46
N LEU A 33 -16.50 3.73 2.83
CA LEU A 33 -15.78 2.80 3.70
C LEU A 33 -14.47 2.30 3.06
N THR A 34 -14.48 2.01 1.77
CA THR A 34 -13.27 1.60 1.04
C THR A 34 -12.22 2.71 1.04
N ALA A 35 -12.63 3.96 0.83
CA ALA A 35 -11.73 5.11 0.85
C ALA A 35 -11.11 5.32 2.23
N VAL A 36 -11.91 5.25 3.30
CA VAL A 36 -11.41 5.37 4.69
C VAL A 36 -10.42 4.25 5.01
N ALA A 37 -10.72 3.01 4.62
CA ALA A 37 -9.83 1.86 4.85
C ALA A 37 -8.48 2.01 4.13
N ILE A 38 -8.48 2.45 2.86
CA ILE A 38 -7.24 2.69 2.11
C ILE A 38 -6.39 3.79 2.76
N VAL A 39 -7.02 4.89 3.17
CA VAL A 39 -6.31 6.02 3.79
C VAL A 39 -5.71 5.63 5.14
N ASP A 40 -6.43 4.86 5.95
CA ASP A 40 -5.95 4.36 7.24
C ASP A 40 -4.72 3.46 7.06
N ASP A 41 -4.77 2.49 6.14
CA ASP A 41 -3.64 1.59 5.86
C ASP A 41 -2.40 2.35 5.35
N MET A 42 -2.57 3.27 4.40
CA MET A 42 -1.46 4.08 3.88
C MET A 42 -0.88 4.99 4.96
N GLY A 43 -1.73 5.61 5.78
CA GLY A 43 -1.34 6.48 6.89
C GLY A 43 -0.56 5.73 7.95
N ALA A 44 -1.03 4.54 8.33
CA ALA A 44 -0.36 3.67 9.29
C ALA A 44 1.05 3.28 8.81
N VAL A 45 1.18 2.81 7.56
CA VAL A 45 2.49 2.45 6.98
C VAL A 45 3.43 3.66 6.93
N ALA A 46 2.94 4.84 6.54
CA ALA A 46 3.75 6.05 6.49
C ALA A 46 4.27 6.47 7.88
N ILE A 47 3.40 6.45 8.89
CA ILE A 47 3.78 6.79 10.28
C ILE A 47 4.83 5.79 10.80
N ILE A 48 4.61 4.49 10.59
CA ILE A 48 5.57 3.45 11.00
C ILE A 48 6.91 3.68 10.31
N ALA A 49 6.92 3.91 8.99
CA ALA A 49 8.14 4.13 8.24
C ALA A 49 8.93 5.33 8.76
N LEU A 50 8.28 6.46 9.07
CA LEU A 50 8.95 7.68 9.51
C LEU A 50 9.39 7.65 10.98
N VAL A 51 8.60 7.05 11.85
CA VAL A 51 8.90 7.02 13.30
C VAL A 51 9.93 5.93 13.63
N TYR A 52 9.95 4.83 12.88
CA TYR A 52 10.76 3.66 13.17
C TYR A 52 12.03 3.53 12.30
N SER A 53 12.36 4.50 11.44
CA SER A 53 13.50 4.48 10.52
C SER A 53 14.89 4.64 11.17
N ARG A 54 15.14 4.05 12.34
CA ARG A 54 16.46 4.09 12.99
C ARG A 54 17.37 2.98 12.43
N GLY A 55 18.63 3.31 12.15
CA GLY A 55 19.62 2.34 11.66
C GLY A 55 19.44 1.97 10.18
N LEU A 56 19.05 2.94 9.35
CA LEU A 56 18.94 2.74 7.90
C LEU A 56 20.31 2.41 7.29
N ASP A 57 20.34 1.37 6.46
CA ASP A 57 21.48 1.07 5.60
C ASP A 57 21.42 1.95 4.35
N TRP A 58 22.42 2.81 4.16
CA TRP A 58 22.48 3.75 3.05
C TRP A 58 22.67 3.05 1.69
N GLY A 59 23.35 1.91 1.67
CA GLY A 59 23.52 1.11 0.45
C GLY A 59 22.19 0.51 -0.01
N ALA A 60 21.43 -0.06 0.93
CA ALA A 60 20.09 -0.58 0.68
C ALA A 60 19.13 0.54 0.23
N LEU A 61 19.20 1.73 0.84
CA LEU A 61 18.36 2.86 0.46
C LEU A 61 18.68 3.36 -0.97
N ALA A 62 19.96 3.42 -1.33
CA ALA A 62 20.40 3.76 -2.68
C ALA A 62 19.96 2.72 -3.72
N ALA A 63 20.06 1.42 -3.39
CA ALA A 63 19.59 0.34 -4.25
C ALA A 63 18.07 0.43 -4.47
N ALA A 64 17.29 0.63 -3.40
CA ALA A 64 15.84 0.81 -3.48
C ALA A 64 15.44 2.02 -4.34
N ALA A 65 16.14 3.15 -4.18
CA ALA A 65 15.94 4.34 -5.01
C ALA A 65 16.28 4.07 -6.49
N GLY A 66 17.32 3.30 -6.77
CA GLY A 66 17.69 2.85 -8.12
C GLY A 66 16.59 2.03 -8.79
N VAL A 67 16.03 1.04 -8.08
CA VAL A 67 14.92 0.22 -8.57
C VAL A 67 13.69 1.08 -8.87
N LEU A 68 13.32 1.98 -7.95
CA LEU A 68 12.20 2.92 -8.15
C LEU A 68 12.43 3.82 -9.37
N ALA A 69 13.64 4.32 -9.57
CA ALA A 69 13.98 5.15 -10.73
C ALA A 69 13.83 4.39 -12.05
N VAL A 70 14.27 3.12 -12.10
CA VAL A 70 14.10 2.25 -13.27
C VAL A 70 12.62 2.02 -13.55
N MET A 71 11.83 1.66 -12.54
CA MET A 71 10.38 1.45 -12.69
C MET A 71 9.66 2.73 -13.16
N ALA A 72 10.00 3.88 -12.58
CA ALA A 72 9.44 5.17 -12.99
C ALA A 72 9.82 5.54 -14.43
N ALA A 73 11.06 5.25 -14.85
CA ALA A 73 11.51 5.48 -16.22
C ALA A 73 10.77 4.58 -17.23
N SER A 74 10.58 3.29 -16.92
CA SER A 74 9.78 2.36 -17.73
C SER A 74 8.31 2.79 -17.82
N GLY A 75 7.71 3.24 -16.72
CA GLY A 75 6.34 3.77 -16.71
C GLY A 75 6.18 5.01 -17.59
N ARG A 76 7.15 5.93 -17.56
CA ARG A 76 7.15 7.14 -18.40
C ARG A 76 7.34 6.85 -19.89
N ARG A 77 7.99 5.74 -20.24
CA ARG A 77 8.15 5.26 -21.63
C ARG A 77 6.89 4.61 -22.20
N GLY A 78 5.82 4.51 -21.41
CA GLY A 78 4.54 3.94 -21.85
C GLY A 78 4.58 2.42 -22.02
N GLU A 79 5.55 1.74 -21.40
CA GLU A 79 5.65 0.29 -21.46
C GLU A 79 4.46 -0.36 -20.71
N ARG A 80 3.59 -1.05 -21.45
CA ARG A 80 2.45 -1.79 -20.88
C ARG A 80 2.82 -3.22 -20.43
N ARG A 81 4.09 -3.60 -20.61
CA ARG A 81 4.58 -4.93 -20.20
C ARG A 81 4.73 -4.95 -18.69
N LEU A 82 4.15 -5.96 -18.04
CA LEU A 82 4.17 -6.10 -16.58
C LEU A 82 5.51 -6.63 -16.05
N TRP A 83 6.26 -7.37 -16.87
CA TRP A 83 7.51 -8.03 -16.46
C TRP A 83 8.58 -7.11 -15.85
N PRO A 84 8.87 -5.91 -16.39
CA PRO A 84 9.82 -4.99 -15.78
C PRO A 84 9.40 -4.54 -14.37
N PHE A 85 8.09 -4.41 -14.14
CA PHE A 85 7.55 -4.01 -12.84
C PHE A 85 7.55 -5.18 -11.84
N LEU A 86 7.32 -6.40 -12.32
CA LEU A 86 7.36 -7.62 -11.49
C LEU A 86 8.80 -7.94 -11.04
N LEU A 87 9.78 -7.80 -11.93
CA LEU A 87 11.20 -7.99 -11.60
C LEU A 87 11.73 -6.93 -10.63
N GLY A 88 11.17 -5.72 -10.62
CA GLY A 88 11.51 -4.70 -9.62
C GLY A 88 10.96 -4.98 -8.22
N PHE A 89 10.06 -5.96 -8.08
CA PHE A 89 9.43 -6.33 -6.80
C PHE A 89 9.91 -7.70 -6.26
N ALA A 90 10.69 -8.45 -7.06
CA ALA A 90 11.24 -9.76 -6.73
C ALA A 90 12.67 -9.65 -6.18
#